data_AF-F7AEE6-F1
#
_entry.id   AF-F7AEE6-F1
#
_cell.length_a   1.000
_cell.length_b   1.000
_cell.length_c   1.000
_cell.angle_alpha   90.00
_cell.angle_beta   90.00
_cell.angle_gamma   90.00
#
_symmetry.space_group_name_H-M   'P 1'
#
loop_
_entity.id
_entity.type
_entity.pdbx_description
1 polymer ?
#
loop_
_entity_poly.entity_id
_entity_poly.type
_entity_poly.pdbx_seq_one_letter_code
_entity_poly.pdbx_strand_id
1 'polypeptide(L)'
;LLGKNIPASATIVFDIEIIDFHNPKDEPQIKIVVEVEGCERKLESSDFVRYHYNGSFADGSLFDSSYQRNKTYDTYVGFKRVIPGMELGLVGSCMGERRVIKLPPHLGYGEPGIEGRIPGSAVLIFSVHIVDFHNPKDDVEIKVESMPPSCLEDGVVVARKGNYLTYDYKLLLMDGTFIESSTDSTGDWGNYLGRGELIPGVERGLTGMCVGEIRRVVVPPHIGYGEQGRDSLNIPGSAVLVYTFHLHKIQESLPEGFTFVWSKEYSPQSKEEVFAAMDEDKDEQVSLPEMTSFILDQVERGHAHLLPGHAPEKVITDLFKTQDIDHDEALTIEEFRLKMPDALGEKVGDEL
;
A
#
# COMPACT_ATOMS: atom_id res chain seq x y z
N LEU A 1 0.05 50.99 34.96
CA LEU A 1 0.69 51.49 36.19
C LEU A 1 1.73 52.54 35.80
N LEU A 2 1.34 53.80 35.67
CA LEU A 2 2.29 54.93 35.65
C LEU A 2 1.86 55.87 36.77
N GLY A 3 2.77 56.05 37.74
CA GLY A 3 2.48 56.66 39.03
C GLY A 3 2.01 58.11 38.88
N LYS A 4 0.94 58.47 39.60
CA LYS A 4 0.34 59.81 39.59
C LYS A 4 1.23 60.94 40.17
N ASN A 5 2.48 60.66 40.54
CA ASN A 5 3.36 61.56 41.29
C ASN A 5 4.78 61.67 40.68
N ILE A 6 4.88 61.95 39.37
CA ILE A 6 6.17 62.24 38.74
C ILE A 6 6.33 63.77 38.66
N PRO A 7 7.33 64.39 39.33
CA PRO A 7 7.53 65.84 39.31
C PRO A 7 7.82 66.37 37.91
N ALA A 8 7.51 67.65 37.68
CA ALA A 8 7.89 68.34 36.45
C ALA A 8 9.42 68.33 36.27
N SER A 9 9.89 68.03 35.05
CA SER A 9 11.31 67.96 34.67
C SER A 9 12.13 66.84 35.34
N ALA A 10 11.49 65.81 35.87
CA ALA A 10 12.20 64.63 36.36
C ALA A 10 12.74 63.80 35.18
N THR A 11 14.02 63.38 35.26
CA THR A 11 14.55 62.31 34.40
C THR A 11 14.04 60.98 34.93
N ILE A 12 13.33 60.23 34.09
CA ILE A 12 12.89 58.88 34.41
C ILE A 12 13.88 57.91 33.79
N VAL A 13 14.41 57.01 34.62
CA VAL A 13 15.24 55.90 34.19
C VAL A 13 14.39 54.64 34.32
N PHE A 14 14.32 53.86 33.25
CA PHE A 14 13.69 52.55 33.26
C PHE A 14 14.76 51.49 33.04
N ASP A 15 14.81 50.50 33.93
CA ASP A 15 15.47 49.24 33.64
C ASP A 15 14.48 48.39 32.84
N ILE A 16 14.69 48.34 31.52
CA ILE A 16 13.84 47.60 30.60
C ILE A 16 14.55 46.31 30.22
N GLU A 17 13.96 45.18 30.59
CA GLU A 17 14.30 43.89 30.00
C GLU A 17 13.49 43.73 28.71
N ILE A 18 14.19 43.75 27.57
CA ILE A 18 13.55 43.46 26.28
C ILE A 18 13.45 41.96 26.14
N ILE A 19 12.23 41.43 26.31
CA ILE A 19 11.96 40.00 26.24
C ILE A 19 11.97 39.50 24.79
N ASP A 20 11.41 40.28 23.85
CA ASP A 20 11.37 39.93 22.42
C ASP A 20 11.16 41.17 21.52
N PHE A 21 11.49 41.03 20.23
CA PHE A 21 11.18 42.02 19.19
C PHE A 21 10.27 41.38 18.13
N HIS A 22 9.08 41.97 17.95
CA HIS A 22 8.11 41.49 16.98
C HIS A 22 8.09 42.37 15.73
N ASN A 23 8.21 41.75 14.56
CA ASN A 23 7.93 42.39 13.29
C ASN A 23 6.79 41.62 12.58
N PRO A 24 5.68 42.28 12.21
CA PRO A 24 4.55 41.62 11.53
C PRO A 24 4.91 40.97 10.17
N LYS A 25 6.09 41.28 9.63
CA LYS A 25 6.63 40.65 8.41
C LYS A 25 7.47 39.41 8.70
N ASP A 26 7.67 39.05 9.97
CA ASP A 26 8.45 37.87 10.33
C ASP A 26 7.70 36.60 9.90
N GLU A 27 8.46 35.67 9.31
CA GLU A 27 8.02 34.34 8.91
C GLU A 27 8.31 33.32 10.02
N PRO A 28 7.72 32.11 9.97
CA PRO A 28 8.10 31.02 10.86
C PRO A 28 9.59 30.71 10.76
N GLN A 29 10.25 30.56 11.90
CA GLN A 29 11.62 30.06 11.93
C GLN A 29 11.58 28.53 11.97
N ILE A 30 12.06 27.89 10.91
CA ILE A 30 12.05 26.43 10.77
C ILE A 30 13.48 25.91 10.96
N LYS A 31 13.64 24.94 11.86
CA LYS A 31 14.88 24.19 12.05
C LYS A 31 14.62 22.70 11.89
N ILE A 32 15.20 22.09 10.86
CA ILE A 32 15.16 20.64 10.69
C ILE A 32 16.08 20.00 11.74
N VAL A 33 15.55 19.05 12.50
CA VAL A 33 16.25 18.33 13.58
C VAL A 33 16.68 16.93 13.11
N VAL A 34 15.79 16.26 12.36
CA VAL A 34 16.07 14.98 11.71
C VAL A 34 15.71 15.14 10.24
N GLU A 35 16.72 15.13 9.39
CA GLU A 35 16.58 15.15 7.94
C GLU A 35 16.35 13.73 7.41
N VAL A 36 15.63 13.61 6.30
CA VAL A 36 15.34 12.34 5.63
C VAL A 36 16.00 12.35 4.25
N GLU A 37 16.91 11.41 4.04
CA GLU A 37 17.58 11.26 2.75
C GLU A 37 16.63 10.72 1.67
N GLY A 38 16.81 11.17 0.42
CA GLY A 38 16.01 10.67 -0.72
C GLY A 38 14.56 11.14 -0.72
N CYS A 39 14.27 12.28 -0.09
CA CYS A 39 12.94 12.89 -0.10
C CYS A 39 12.59 13.52 -1.46
N GLU A 40 11.97 12.73 -2.33
CA GLU A 40 11.53 13.18 -3.66
C GLU A 40 10.21 13.96 -3.61
N ARG A 41 9.27 13.49 -2.77
CA ARG A 41 7.98 14.15 -2.53
C ARG A 41 8.03 14.93 -1.21
N LYS A 42 7.84 16.25 -1.29
CA LYS A 42 7.75 17.16 -0.13
C LYS A 42 6.32 17.60 0.09
N LEU A 43 5.91 17.83 1.33
CA LEU A 43 4.58 18.29 1.68
C LEU A 43 4.24 19.63 1.01
N GLU A 44 3.08 19.70 0.38
CA GLU A 44 2.58 20.88 -0.33
C GLU A 44 1.22 21.33 0.22
N SER A 45 0.81 22.54 -0.18
CA SER A 45 -0.56 22.99 0.05
C SER A 45 -1.53 22.03 -0.64
N SER A 46 -2.69 21.80 -0.02
CA SER A 46 -3.72 20.83 -0.38
C SER A 46 -3.47 19.37 0.03
N ASP A 47 -2.30 19.04 0.55
CA ASP A 47 -2.05 17.70 1.09
C ASP A 47 -2.81 17.48 2.39
N PHE A 48 -3.28 16.24 2.57
CA PHE A 48 -3.62 15.70 3.87
C PHE A 48 -2.32 15.30 4.58
N VAL A 49 -2.15 15.68 5.85
CA VAL A 49 -0.97 15.36 6.65
C VAL A 49 -1.35 14.82 8.01
N ARG A 50 -0.59 13.82 8.46
CA ARG A 50 -0.61 13.35 9.85
C ARG A 50 0.74 13.62 10.48
N TYR A 51 0.72 14.27 11.63
CA TYR A 51 1.95 14.57 12.36
C TYR A 51 1.72 14.51 13.87
N HIS A 52 2.79 14.20 14.58
CA HIS A 52 2.87 14.43 16.01
C HIS A 52 3.53 15.77 16.30
N TYR A 53 3.17 16.40 17.42
CA TYR A 53 3.80 17.61 17.89
C TYR A 53 3.85 17.72 19.42
N ASN A 54 4.81 18.51 19.88
CA ASN A 54 4.83 19.12 21.21
C ASN A 54 4.83 20.64 21.04
N GLY A 55 3.85 21.34 21.60
CA GLY A 55 3.74 22.79 21.62
C GLY A 55 4.21 23.35 22.96
N SER A 56 5.20 24.24 22.91
CA SER A 56 5.81 24.87 24.08
C SER A 56 5.95 26.38 23.92
N PHE A 57 6.04 27.10 25.04
CA PHE A 57 6.44 28.50 25.05
C PHE A 57 7.97 28.64 24.97
N ALA A 58 8.46 29.88 24.84
CA ALA A 58 9.89 30.17 24.77
C ALA A 58 10.69 29.73 26.02
N ASP A 59 10.03 29.61 27.18
CA ASP A 59 10.62 29.10 28.42
C ASP A 59 10.67 27.55 28.48
N GLY A 60 10.16 26.87 27.46
CA GLY A 60 10.12 25.41 27.35
C GLY A 60 8.90 24.75 28.02
N SER A 61 8.02 25.51 28.69
CA SER A 61 6.82 24.95 29.29
C SER A 61 5.81 24.51 28.20
N LEU A 62 5.31 23.29 28.32
CA LEU A 62 4.38 22.68 27.36
C LEU A 62 2.95 23.17 27.59
N PHE A 63 2.27 23.58 26.53
CA PHE A 63 0.84 23.92 26.57
C PHE A 63 -0.06 22.89 25.86
N ASP A 64 0.52 22.07 24.98
CA ASP A 64 -0.19 21.00 24.28
C ASP A 64 0.76 19.95 23.68
N SER A 65 0.27 18.72 23.52
CA SER A 65 1.00 17.62 22.90
C SER A 65 0.07 16.60 22.28
N SER A 66 0.35 16.17 21.05
CA SER A 66 -0.36 15.06 20.42
C SER A 66 -0.06 13.72 21.11
N TYR A 67 1.14 13.57 21.68
CA TYR A 67 1.56 12.33 22.34
C TYR A 67 0.76 12.07 23.61
N GLN A 68 0.35 13.12 24.33
CA GLN A 68 -0.54 12.98 25.50
C GLN A 68 -1.91 12.39 25.14
N ARG A 69 -2.32 12.46 23.87
CA ARG A 69 -3.58 11.91 23.36
C ARG A 69 -3.41 10.56 22.67
N ASN A 70 -2.18 10.06 22.52
CA ASN A 70 -1.86 8.88 21.72
C ASN A 70 -2.49 8.90 20.32
N LYS A 71 -2.59 10.08 19.70
CA LYS A 71 -3.14 10.24 18.35
C LYS A 71 -2.40 11.35 17.62
N THR A 72 -2.19 11.16 16.32
CA THR A 72 -1.70 12.20 15.42
C THR A 72 -2.68 13.37 15.34
N TYR A 73 -2.17 14.53 14.90
CA TYR A 73 -2.99 15.61 14.41
C TYR A 73 -3.11 15.47 12.90
N ASP A 74 -4.35 15.37 12.44
CA ASP A 74 -4.67 15.04 11.05
C ASP A 74 -5.41 16.23 10.43
N THR A 75 -4.86 16.79 9.35
CA THR A 75 -5.45 17.99 8.73
C THR A 75 -5.05 18.13 7.27
N TYR A 76 -5.69 19.07 6.58
CA TYR A 76 -5.29 19.49 5.24
C TYR A 76 -4.54 20.82 5.32
N VAL A 77 -3.38 20.90 4.67
CA VAL A 77 -2.57 22.12 4.64
C VAL A 77 -3.12 23.10 3.60
N GLY A 78 -3.18 24.39 3.96
CA GLY A 78 -3.66 25.47 3.08
C GLY A 78 -5.17 25.72 3.11
N PHE A 79 -5.89 25.07 4.01
CA PHE A 79 -7.35 25.24 4.20
C PHE A 79 -7.71 26.07 5.43
N LYS A 80 -6.72 26.72 6.07
CA LYS A 80 -6.87 27.54 7.30
C LYS A 80 -7.51 26.78 8.45
N ARG A 81 -7.18 25.48 8.57
CA ARG A 81 -7.67 24.60 9.65
C ARG A 81 -6.76 24.60 10.88
N VAL A 82 -5.51 25.04 10.70
CA VAL A 82 -4.53 25.24 11.78
C VAL A 82 -4.04 26.69 11.77
N ILE A 83 -3.37 27.10 12.83
CA ILE A 83 -2.80 28.46 12.92
C ILE A 83 -1.87 28.76 11.74
N PRO A 84 -1.83 30.00 11.22
CA PRO A 84 -1.13 30.33 9.98
C PRO A 84 0.35 29.91 9.95
N GLY A 85 1.03 30.05 11.09
CA GLY A 85 2.43 29.69 11.21
C GLY A 85 2.69 28.19 11.06
N MET A 86 1.76 27.34 11.48
CA MET A 86 1.86 25.90 11.27
C MET A 86 1.60 25.53 9.82
N GLU A 87 0.64 26.17 9.14
CA GLU A 87 0.44 25.93 7.69
C GLU A 87 1.71 26.23 6.90
N LEU A 88 2.35 27.37 7.19
CA LEU A 88 3.62 27.75 6.56
C LEU A 88 4.78 26.84 6.98
N GLY A 89 4.85 26.46 8.26
CA GLY A 89 5.97 25.70 8.81
C GLY A 89 5.98 24.21 8.44
N LEU A 90 4.82 23.64 8.07
CA LEU A 90 4.72 22.24 7.65
C LEU A 90 5.11 22.04 6.18
N VAL A 91 4.91 23.05 5.33
CA VAL A 91 5.23 22.98 3.90
C VAL A 91 6.71 22.70 3.67
N GLY A 92 7.00 21.92 2.63
CA GLY A 92 8.36 21.51 2.28
C GLY A 92 8.95 20.45 3.20
N SER A 93 8.14 19.81 4.05
CA SER A 93 8.58 18.69 4.90
C SER A 93 8.59 17.35 4.19
N CYS A 94 9.48 16.48 4.64
CA CYS A 94 9.58 15.11 4.18
C CYS A 94 8.84 14.16 5.13
N MET A 95 8.34 13.04 4.63
CA MET A 95 7.77 12.00 5.48
C MET A 95 8.84 11.46 6.44
N GLY A 96 8.52 11.29 7.72
CA GLY A 96 9.46 10.89 8.77
C GLY A 96 10.34 12.03 9.31
N GLU A 97 10.31 13.22 8.71
CA GLU A 97 11.14 14.35 9.13
C GLU A 97 10.73 14.86 10.53
N ARG A 98 11.72 15.29 11.32
CA ARG A 98 11.48 16.06 12.54
C ARG A 98 12.00 17.48 12.40
N ARG A 99 11.15 18.45 12.72
CA ARG A 99 11.49 19.87 12.69
C ARG A 99 10.96 20.63 13.89
N VAL A 100 11.60 21.75 14.19
CA VAL A 100 11.12 22.75 15.15
C VAL A 100 10.65 23.96 14.37
N ILE A 101 9.43 24.38 14.64
CA ILE A 101 8.79 25.55 14.02
C ILE A 101 8.55 26.56 15.14
N LYS A 102 9.31 27.67 15.14
CA LYS A 102 9.12 28.78 16.06
C LYS A 102 8.27 29.86 15.39
N LEU A 103 7.14 30.18 16.03
CA LEU A 103 6.11 31.06 15.51
C LEU A 103 6.09 32.39 16.29
N PRO A 104 6.21 33.53 15.58
CA PRO A 104 5.90 34.82 16.18
C PRO A 104 4.38 34.92 16.46
N PRO A 105 3.95 35.82 17.36
CA PRO A 105 2.58 35.81 17.86
C PRO A 105 1.51 36.00 16.78
N HIS A 106 1.76 36.82 15.74
CA HIS A 106 0.81 37.06 14.65
C HIS A 106 0.54 35.83 13.77
N LEU A 107 1.44 34.85 13.79
CA LEU A 107 1.26 33.56 13.12
C LEU A 107 0.75 32.46 14.06
N GLY A 108 0.59 32.78 15.34
CA GLY A 108 -0.03 31.95 16.37
C GLY A 108 -1.42 32.47 16.75
N TYR A 109 -1.55 32.96 17.99
CA TYR A 109 -2.83 33.42 18.58
C TYR A 109 -2.89 34.94 18.80
N GLY A 110 -1.91 35.69 18.30
CA GLY A 110 -1.87 37.15 18.32
C GLY A 110 -1.80 37.76 19.72
N GLU A 111 -2.05 39.07 19.79
CA GLU A 111 -2.17 39.83 21.04
C GLU A 111 -3.25 39.28 22.00
N PRO A 112 -4.41 38.77 21.53
CA PRO A 112 -5.42 38.25 22.44
C PRO A 112 -5.01 36.96 23.15
N GLY A 113 -4.24 36.09 22.49
CA GLY A 113 -3.93 34.76 22.99
C GLY A 113 -5.18 33.87 23.13
N ILE A 114 -5.12 32.90 24.03
CA ILE A 114 -6.26 32.09 24.49
C ILE A 114 -6.31 32.17 26.01
N GLU A 115 -7.40 32.73 26.54
CA GLU A 115 -7.60 32.87 27.98
C GLU A 115 -7.39 31.54 28.72
N GLY A 116 -6.59 31.60 29.80
CA GLY A 116 -6.29 30.44 30.65
C GLY A 116 -5.37 29.37 30.03
N ARG A 117 -4.92 29.53 28.77
CA ARG A 117 -4.07 28.52 28.10
C ARG A 117 -2.86 29.09 27.38
N ILE A 118 -3.03 30.15 26.60
CA ILE A 118 -1.98 30.74 25.76
C ILE A 118 -1.94 32.23 26.06
N PRO A 119 -0.86 32.76 26.64
CA PRO A 119 -0.74 34.19 26.87
C PRO A 119 -0.85 35.01 25.58
N GLY A 120 -1.37 36.22 25.70
CA GLY A 120 -1.36 37.19 24.61
C GLY A 120 0.07 37.50 24.16
N SER A 121 0.25 37.67 22.85
CA SER A 121 1.56 37.93 22.24
C SER A 121 2.62 36.85 22.52
N ALA A 122 2.21 35.61 22.81
CA ALA A 122 3.15 34.53 23.08
C ALA A 122 3.85 34.04 21.80
N VAL A 123 5.16 33.82 21.90
CA VAL A 123 5.94 33.05 20.94
C VAL A 123 5.70 31.56 21.19
N LEU A 124 5.41 30.82 20.14
CA LEU A 124 5.13 29.39 20.23
C LEU A 124 6.23 28.60 19.55
N ILE A 125 6.62 27.47 20.12
CA ILE A 125 7.61 26.56 19.58
C ILE A 125 6.96 25.19 19.44
N PHE A 126 6.89 24.70 18.20
CA PHE A 126 6.34 23.39 17.87
C PHE A 126 7.46 22.46 17.43
N SER A 127 7.70 21.41 18.21
CA SER A 127 8.52 20.27 17.78
C SER A 127 7.62 19.27 17.07
N VAL A 128 7.78 19.11 15.76
CA VAL A 128 6.91 18.34 14.87
C VAL A 128 7.64 17.10 14.36
N HIS A 129 6.93 15.98 14.28
CA HIS A 129 7.32 14.75 13.60
C HIS A 129 6.27 14.40 12.55
N ILE A 130 6.65 14.48 11.27
CA ILE A 130 5.77 14.15 10.15
C ILE A 130 5.66 12.63 10.04
N VAL A 131 4.45 12.10 10.16
CA VAL A 131 4.19 10.65 10.05
C VAL A 131 4.07 10.30 8.56
N ASP A 132 3.07 10.88 7.90
CA ASP A 132 2.89 10.80 6.46
C ASP A 132 2.01 11.95 5.95
N PHE A 133 1.92 12.04 4.63
CA PHE A 133 0.98 12.92 3.95
C PHE A 133 0.65 12.35 2.58
N HIS A 134 -0.46 12.78 2.00
CA HIS A 134 -0.82 12.39 0.64
C HIS A 134 -1.75 13.41 0.00
N ASN A 135 -1.87 13.28 -1.32
CA ASN A 135 -2.82 13.98 -2.17
C ASN A 135 -3.61 12.96 -2.99
N PRO A 136 -4.91 13.19 -3.26
CA PRO A 136 -5.65 12.38 -4.24
C PRO A 136 -5.06 12.38 -5.66
N LYS A 137 -4.12 13.29 -5.95
CA LYS A 137 -3.38 13.35 -7.22
C LYS A 137 -2.08 12.54 -7.22
N ASP A 138 -1.60 12.10 -6.05
CA ASP A 138 -0.38 11.29 -5.98
C ASP A 138 -0.64 9.93 -6.66
N ASP A 139 0.37 9.36 -7.31
CA ASP A 139 0.31 7.98 -7.82
C ASP A 139 1.17 7.06 -6.96
N VAL A 140 1.23 5.78 -7.30
CA VAL A 140 2.12 4.82 -6.67
C VAL A 140 3.58 5.21 -6.92
N GLU A 141 4.35 5.35 -5.85
CA GLU A 141 5.81 5.49 -5.95
C GLU A 141 6.43 4.10 -6.05
N ILE A 142 7.23 3.85 -7.09
CA ILE A 142 7.91 2.57 -7.31
C ILE A 142 9.42 2.81 -7.30
N LYS A 143 10.11 2.12 -6.39
CA LYS A 143 11.57 2.13 -6.31
C LYS A 143 12.10 0.71 -6.41
N VAL A 144 12.79 0.40 -7.49
CA VAL A 144 13.50 -0.87 -7.64
C VAL A 144 14.69 -0.87 -6.69
N GLU A 145 14.72 -1.82 -5.75
CA GLU A 145 15.80 -1.96 -4.77
C GLU A 145 16.88 -2.92 -5.26
N SER A 146 16.48 -3.98 -5.96
CA SER A 146 17.38 -4.95 -6.55
C SER A 146 16.76 -5.55 -7.81
N MET A 147 17.58 -5.75 -8.84
CA MET A 147 17.16 -6.35 -10.10
C MET A 147 18.25 -7.34 -10.56
N PRO A 148 17.92 -8.62 -10.78
CA PRO A 148 18.90 -9.59 -11.25
C PRO A 148 19.27 -9.34 -12.72
N PRO A 149 20.48 -9.72 -13.17
CA PRO A 149 20.92 -9.49 -14.55
C PRO A 149 20.00 -10.11 -15.61
N SER A 150 19.34 -11.22 -15.29
CA SER A 150 18.34 -11.87 -16.16
C SER A 150 17.18 -10.95 -16.53
N CYS A 151 16.90 -9.92 -15.73
CA CYS A 151 15.85 -8.96 -16.02
C CYS A 151 16.24 -7.91 -17.08
N LEU A 152 17.52 -7.86 -17.46
CA LEU A 152 18.04 -6.94 -18.47
C LEU A 152 18.21 -7.62 -19.84
N GLU A 153 17.89 -8.91 -19.93
CA GLU A 153 17.97 -9.68 -21.17
C GLU A 153 16.78 -9.34 -22.09
N ASP A 154 17.04 -9.32 -23.40
CA ASP A 154 16.00 -9.10 -24.40
C ASP A 154 14.93 -10.21 -24.34
N GLY A 155 13.66 -9.80 -24.29
CA GLY A 155 12.53 -10.75 -24.23
C GLY A 155 12.20 -11.25 -22.81
N VAL A 156 12.77 -10.64 -21.76
CA VAL A 156 12.38 -10.93 -20.38
C VAL A 156 10.86 -10.87 -20.18
N VAL A 157 10.32 -11.87 -19.49
CA VAL A 157 8.92 -11.88 -19.08
C VAL A 157 8.74 -10.98 -17.86
N VAL A 158 7.82 -10.03 -17.97
CA VAL A 158 7.45 -9.13 -16.87
C VAL A 158 5.98 -9.31 -16.51
N ALA A 159 5.65 -9.03 -15.26
CA ALA A 159 4.32 -9.14 -14.71
C ALA A 159 3.35 -8.21 -15.44
N ARG A 160 2.26 -8.76 -15.95
CA ARG A 160 1.19 -8.02 -16.63
C ARG A 160 -0.18 -8.58 -16.25
N LYS A 161 -1.23 -7.80 -16.54
CA LYS A 161 -2.61 -8.21 -16.32
C LYS A 161 -2.86 -9.59 -16.93
N GLY A 162 -3.47 -10.48 -16.15
CA GLY A 162 -3.69 -11.88 -16.54
C GLY A 162 -2.55 -12.82 -16.15
N ASN A 163 -1.53 -12.38 -15.42
CA ASN A 163 -0.59 -13.30 -14.78
C ASN A 163 -1.05 -13.65 -13.36
N TYR A 164 -0.70 -14.87 -12.94
CA TYR A 164 -0.63 -15.25 -11.53
C TYR A 164 0.79 -15.03 -11.02
N LEU A 165 0.92 -14.27 -9.94
CA LEU A 165 2.21 -13.90 -9.37
C LEU A 165 2.39 -14.57 -8.01
N THR A 166 3.53 -15.26 -7.84
CA THR A 166 3.99 -15.75 -6.53
C THR A 166 5.11 -14.83 -6.06
N TYR A 167 4.96 -14.24 -4.88
CA TYR A 167 5.91 -13.25 -4.37
C TYR A 167 5.87 -13.21 -2.84
N ASP A 168 7.00 -12.82 -2.26
CA ASP A 168 7.01 -12.38 -0.87
C ASP A 168 6.72 -10.90 -0.75
N TYR A 169 6.06 -10.52 0.33
CA TYR A 169 5.87 -9.12 0.66
C TYR A 169 6.02 -8.82 2.15
N LYS A 170 6.41 -7.58 2.42
CA LYS A 170 6.37 -6.97 3.75
C LYS A 170 5.60 -5.66 3.67
N LEU A 171 4.61 -5.51 4.55
CA LEU A 171 3.79 -4.30 4.66
C LEU A 171 4.15 -3.51 5.92
N LEU A 172 4.50 -2.25 5.71
CA LEU A 172 4.75 -1.26 6.76
C LEU A 172 3.85 -0.03 6.55
N LEU A 173 3.60 0.73 7.61
CA LEU A 173 3.21 2.13 7.51
C LEU A 173 4.43 2.98 7.17
N MET A 174 4.22 4.22 6.69
CA MET A 174 5.32 5.13 6.35
C MET A 174 6.27 5.43 7.52
N ASP A 175 5.81 5.37 8.76
CA ASP A 175 6.64 5.57 9.95
C ASP A 175 7.48 4.33 10.33
N GLY A 176 7.38 3.24 9.56
CA GLY A 176 8.09 1.99 9.78
C GLY A 176 7.35 0.99 10.67
N THR A 177 6.14 1.32 11.14
CA THR A 177 5.29 0.39 11.90
C THR A 177 4.97 -0.84 11.04
N PHE A 178 5.30 -2.03 11.55
CA PHE A 178 5.03 -3.30 10.88
C PHE A 178 3.55 -3.68 10.96
N ILE A 179 3.01 -4.13 9.83
CA ILE A 179 1.62 -4.62 9.72
C ILE A 179 1.61 -6.14 9.55
N GLU A 180 2.15 -6.63 8.43
CA GLU A 180 2.18 -8.07 8.12
C GLU A 180 3.26 -8.42 7.09
N SER A 181 3.52 -9.72 6.92
CA SER A 181 4.35 -10.25 5.85
C SER A 181 3.81 -11.58 5.32
N SER A 182 4.10 -11.89 4.05
CA SER A 182 3.79 -13.21 3.47
C SER A 182 4.56 -14.35 4.14
N THR A 183 5.76 -14.08 4.65
CA THR A 183 6.62 -15.09 5.28
C THR A 183 6.06 -15.62 6.60
N ASP A 184 5.08 -14.94 7.18
CA ASP A 184 4.34 -15.41 8.36
C ASP A 184 3.26 -16.45 8.00
N SER A 185 2.99 -16.65 6.71
CA SER A 185 2.04 -17.65 6.20
C SER A 185 2.77 -18.84 5.58
N THR A 186 2.40 -20.05 5.99
CA THR A 186 2.94 -21.29 5.41
C THR A 186 2.20 -21.61 4.11
N GLY A 187 2.79 -21.29 2.95
CA GLY A 187 2.27 -21.69 1.64
C GLY A 187 2.80 -20.82 0.51
N ASP A 188 2.73 -21.32 -0.73
CA ASP A 188 2.98 -20.55 -1.95
C ASP A 188 1.84 -19.54 -2.14
N TRP A 189 1.93 -18.39 -1.45
CA TRP A 189 0.99 -17.30 -1.58
C TRP A 189 1.19 -16.57 -2.91
N GLY A 190 0.08 -16.18 -3.55
CA GLY A 190 0.10 -15.43 -4.79
C GLY A 190 -1.28 -14.92 -5.20
N ASN A 191 -1.31 -13.99 -6.14
CA ASN A 191 -2.54 -13.35 -6.60
C ASN A 191 -2.55 -13.17 -8.11
N TYR A 192 -3.75 -13.09 -8.67
CA TYR A 192 -3.94 -12.74 -10.07
C TYR A 192 -3.87 -11.23 -10.26
N LEU A 193 -3.03 -10.80 -11.21
CA LEU A 193 -2.92 -9.39 -11.55
C LEU A 193 -4.08 -8.95 -12.45
N GLY A 194 -4.89 -8.00 -11.97
CA GLY A 194 -5.98 -7.38 -12.71
C GLY A 194 -7.32 -8.12 -12.62
N ARG A 195 -7.49 -9.00 -11.62
CA ARG A 195 -8.78 -9.61 -11.23
C ARG A 195 -9.44 -8.91 -10.04
N GLY A 196 -8.84 -7.85 -9.49
CA GLY A 196 -9.38 -7.15 -8.33
C GLY A 196 -9.20 -7.90 -7.02
N GLU A 197 -8.28 -8.88 -6.98
CA GLU A 197 -7.90 -9.59 -5.75
C GLU A 197 -7.00 -8.74 -4.84
N LEU A 198 -6.39 -7.71 -5.40
CA LEU A 198 -5.44 -6.82 -4.75
C LEU A 198 -5.99 -5.39 -4.74
N ILE A 199 -5.57 -4.60 -3.75
CA ILE A 199 -5.84 -3.16 -3.78
C ILE A 199 -5.18 -2.53 -5.03
N PRO A 200 -5.82 -1.52 -5.68
CA PRO A 200 -5.37 -1.00 -6.97
C PRO A 200 -3.90 -0.55 -7.02
N GLY A 201 -3.40 0.06 -5.95
CA GLY A 201 -2.02 0.52 -5.86
C GLY A 201 -1.00 -0.63 -5.80
N VAL A 202 -1.37 -1.76 -5.21
CA VAL A 202 -0.52 -2.97 -5.23
C VAL A 202 -0.49 -3.59 -6.62
N GLU A 203 -1.63 -3.67 -7.32
CA GLU A 203 -1.63 -4.13 -8.72
C GLU A 203 -0.73 -3.26 -9.60
N ARG A 204 -0.81 -1.93 -9.45
CA ARG A 204 0.09 -0.99 -10.16
C ARG A 204 1.56 -1.23 -9.79
N GLY A 205 1.86 -1.40 -8.50
CA GLY A 205 3.23 -1.63 -8.01
C GLY A 205 3.87 -2.92 -8.52
N LEU A 206 3.08 -4.00 -8.61
CA LEU A 206 3.52 -5.30 -9.12
C LEU A 206 3.65 -5.33 -10.65
N THR A 207 2.92 -4.48 -11.37
CA THR A 207 2.98 -4.41 -12.83
C THR A 207 4.40 -4.09 -13.31
N GLY A 208 4.88 -4.84 -14.30
CA GLY A 208 6.22 -4.69 -14.86
C GLY A 208 7.34 -5.24 -13.97
N MET A 209 7.04 -5.97 -12.88
CA MET A 209 8.07 -6.71 -12.13
C MET A 209 8.63 -7.87 -12.94
N CYS A 210 9.93 -8.09 -12.82
CA CYS A 210 10.61 -9.29 -13.34
C CYS A 210 10.89 -10.29 -12.21
N VAL A 211 10.99 -11.58 -12.54
CA VAL A 211 11.32 -12.64 -11.57
C VAL A 211 12.69 -12.38 -10.92
N GLY A 212 12.73 -12.48 -9.59
CA GLY A 212 13.88 -12.20 -8.73
C GLY A 212 14.06 -10.72 -8.40
N GLU A 213 13.24 -9.82 -8.95
CA GLU A 213 13.30 -8.40 -8.63
C GLU A 213 12.76 -8.11 -7.21
N ILE A 214 13.42 -7.21 -6.50
CA ILE A 214 12.96 -6.63 -5.25
C ILE A 214 12.63 -5.15 -5.47
N ARG A 215 11.43 -4.73 -5.13
CA ARG A 215 11.04 -3.32 -5.20
C ARG A 215 10.23 -2.87 -4.00
N ARG A 216 10.40 -1.61 -3.66
CA ARG A 216 9.61 -0.87 -2.68
C ARG A 216 8.51 -0.09 -3.41
N VAL A 217 7.29 -0.20 -2.90
CA VAL A 217 6.09 0.40 -3.47
C VAL A 217 5.37 1.20 -2.40
N VAL A 218 5.22 2.51 -2.61
CA VAL A 218 4.44 3.39 -1.72
C VAL A 218 3.06 3.60 -2.30
N VAL A 219 2.03 3.25 -1.55
CA VAL A 219 0.63 3.29 -1.99
C VAL A 219 -0.14 4.35 -1.19
N PRO A 220 -0.52 5.47 -1.82
CA PRO A 220 -1.45 6.44 -1.24
C PRO A 220 -2.82 5.82 -0.94
N PRO A 221 -3.55 6.32 0.07
CA PRO A 221 -4.78 5.69 0.54
C PRO A 221 -5.90 5.66 -0.50
N HIS A 222 -6.00 6.64 -1.39
CA HIS A 222 -7.08 6.69 -2.41
C HIS A 222 -6.99 5.58 -3.46
N ILE A 223 -5.84 4.91 -3.58
CA ILE A 223 -5.63 3.68 -4.36
C ILE A 223 -5.25 2.48 -3.46
N GLY A 224 -5.43 2.62 -2.15
CA GLY A 224 -5.25 1.59 -1.13
C GLY A 224 -6.54 1.35 -0.35
N TYR A 225 -6.49 1.48 0.98
CA TYR A 225 -7.64 1.25 1.88
C TYR A 225 -8.50 2.50 2.15
N GLY A 226 -8.22 3.62 1.49
CA GLY A 226 -9.01 4.84 1.57
C GLY A 226 -9.05 5.50 2.95
N GLU A 227 -10.02 6.38 3.14
CA GLU A 227 -10.21 7.12 4.40
C GLU A 227 -10.69 6.22 5.56
N GLN A 228 -11.22 5.04 5.25
CA GLN A 228 -11.68 4.10 6.28
C GLN A 228 -10.55 3.23 6.83
N GLY A 229 -9.51 2.98 6.03
CA GLY A 229 -8.45 2.07 6.42
C GLY A 229 -8.93 0.62 6.49
N ARG A 230 -8.28 -0.19 7.32
CA ARG A 230 -8.61 -1.60 7.53
C ARG A 230 -8.26 -2.02 8.96
N ASP A 231 -9.25 -1.86 9.85
CA ASP A 231 -9.10 -2.15 11.28
C ASP A 231 -8.65 -3.58 11.58
N SER A 232 -9.08 -4.57 10.78
CA SER A 232 -8.68 -5.97 10.98
C SER A 232 -7.17 -6.21 10.81
N LEU A 233 -6.46 -5.29 10.16
CA LEU A 233 -5.01 -5.30 9.99
C LEU A 233 -4.33 -4.13 10.75
N ASN A 234 -5.07 -3.42 11.60
CA ASN A 234 -4.60 -2.20 12.26
C ASN A 234 -4.10 -1.11 11.29
N ILE A 235 -4.67 -1.04 10.09
CA ILE A 235 -4.34 0.00 9.11
C ILE A 235 -5.27 1.19 9.35
N PRO A 236 -4.77 2.36 9.76
CA PRO A 236 -5.62 3.51 10.00
C PRO A 236 -6.20 4.07 8.69
N GLY A 237 -7.31 4.79 8.80
CA GLY A 237 -7.85 5.61 7.72
C GLY A 237 -6.82 6.61 7.17
N SER A 238 -6.84 6.80 5.85
CA SER A 238 -5.95 7.71 5.11
C SER A 238 -4.45 7.38 5.27
N ALA A 239 -4.12 6.14 5.63
CA ALA A 239 -2.72 5.74 5.77
C ALA A 239 -2.05 5.55 4.41
N VAL A 240 -0.80 6.03 4.31
CA VAL A 240 0.10 5.69 3.22
C VAL A 240 0.80 4.38 3.56
N LEU A 241 0.76 3.43 2.63
CA LEU A 241 1.29 2.07 2.83
C LEU A 241 2.63 1.91 2.13
N VAL A 242 3.52 1.12 2.72
CA VAL A 242 4.81 0.75 2.14
C VAL A 242 4.87 -0.76 2.00
N TYR A 243 4.87 -1.22 0.76
CA TYR A 243 5.14 -2.62 0.45
C TYR A 243 6.59 -2.79 -0.01
N THR A 244 7.24 -3.85 0.43
CA THR A 244 8.45 -4.37 -0.20
C THR A 244 8.10 -5.72 -0.80
N PHE A 245 8.24 -5.88 -2.12
CA PHE A 245 7.93 -7.11 -2.83
C PHE A 245 9.20 -7.79 -3.33
N HIS A 246 9.25 -9.11 -3.27
CA HIS A 246 10.24 -9.95 -3.93
C HIS A 246 9.51 -10.97 -4.80
N LEU A 247 9.59 -10.79 -6.13
CA LEU A 247 8.84 -11.62 -7.06
C LEU A 247 9.55 -12.95 -7.33
N HIS A 248 8.88 -14.07 -7.06
CA HIS A 248 9.45 -15.41 -7.23
C HIS A 248 9.07 -16.05 -8.57
N LYS A 249 7.82 -15.85 -9.02
CA LYS A 249 7.31 -16.55 -10.21
C LYS A 249 6.22 -15.74 -10.92
N ILE A 250 6.24 -15.81 -12.24
CA ILE A 250 5.17 -15.35 -13.12
C ILE A 250 4.61 -16.58 -13.83
N GLN A 251 3.29 -16.76 -13.77
CA GLN A 251 2.58 -17.79 -14.53
C GLN A 251 1.46 -17.14 -15.34
N GLU A 252 1.19 -17.66 -16.54
CA GLU A 252 -0.02 -17.26 -17.27
C GLU A 252 -1.27 -17.72 -16.51
N SER A 253 -2.27 -16.86 -16.42
CA SER A 253 -3.55 -17.21 -15.81
C SER A 253 -4.37 -18.08 -16.75
N LEU A 254 -5.20 -18.93 -16.17
CA LEU A 254 -6.25 -19.63 -16.90
C LEU A 254 -7.41 -18.66 -17.22
N PRO A 255 -8.17 -18.86 -18.31
CA PRO A 255 -9.42 -18.14 -18.52
C PRO A 255 -10.34 -18.25 -17.30
N GLU A 256 -11.16 -17.23 -17.08
CA GLU A 256 -12.07 -17.20 -15.93
C GLU A 256 -13.03 -18.40 -15.98
N GLY A 257 -13.18 -19.11 -14.85
CA GLY A 257 -14.01 -20.32 -14.75
C GLY A 257 -13.31 -21.64 -15.15
N PHE A 258 -12.03 -21.60 -15.53
CA PHE A 258 -11.25 -22.81 -15.85
C PHE A 258 -10.30 -23.17 -14.71
N THR A 259 -10.30 -24.45 -14.34
CA THR A 259 -9.35 -25.04 -13.37
C THR A 259 -8.20 -25.80 -14.03
N PHE A 260 -8.38 -26.15 -15.30
CA PHE A 260 -7.44 -26.89 -16.12
C PHE A 260 -7.63 -26.44 -17.58
N VAL A 261 -6.52 -26.22 -18.30
CA VAL A 261 -6.54 -25.98 -19.74
C VAL A 261 -5.38 -26.71 -20.43
N TRP A 262 -5.61 -27.08 -21.67
CA TRP A 262 -4.57 -27.54 -22.58
C TRP A 262 -3.73 -26.37 -23.09
N SER A 263 -2.44 -26.62 -23.33
CA SER A 263 -1.54 -25.67 -23.97
C SER A 263 -1.95 -25.44 -25.43
N LYS A 264 -1.55 -24.31 -26.02
CA LYS A 264 -1.85 -24.02 -27.44
C LYS A 264 -1.12 -24.96 -28.41
N GLU A 265 -0.01 -25.51 -27.97
CA GLU A 265 0.86 -26.38 -28.79
C GLU A 265 0.41 -27.85 -28.74
N TYR A 266 -0.31 -28.22 -27.68
CA TYR A 266 -0.84 -29.56 -27.48
C TYR A 266 -2.34 -29.49 -27.18
N SER A 267 -3.15 -29.66 -28.23
CA SER A 267 -4.61 -29.75 -28.13
C SER A 267 -5.05 -31.15 -28.53
N PRO A 268 -5.64 -31.93 -27.60
CA PRO A 268 -6.15 -33.27 -27.91
C PRO A 268 -7.21 -33.19 -29.01
N GLN A 269 -7.32 -34.21 -29.86
CA GLN A 269 -8.25 -34.16 -30.99
C GLN A 269 -9.67 -34.54 -30.61
N SER A 270 -9.84 -35.40 -29.59
CA SER A 270 -11.16 -35.81 -29.12
C SER A 270 -11.16 -36.18 -27.64
N LYS A 271 -12.34 -36.18 -27.02
CA LYS A 271 -12.49 -36.60 -25.62
C LYS A 271 -12.23 -38.10 -25.42
N GLU A 272 -12.53 -38.90 -26.44
CA GLU A 272 -12.34 -40.36 -26.44
C GLU A 272 -10.86 -40.72 -26.40
N GLU A 273 -10.01 -39.97 -27.12
CA GLU A 273 -8.55 -40.15 -27.08
C GLU A 273 -8.00 -39.87 -25.68
N VAL A 274 -8.41 -38.75 -25.06
CA VAL A 274 -7.95 -38.37 -23.72
C VAL A 274 -8.44 -39.37 -22.68
N PHE A 275 -9.70 -39.79 -22.76
CA PHE A 275 -10.29 -40.76 -21.84
C PHE A 275 -9.56 -42.10 -21.92
N ALA A 276 -9.35 -42.63 -23.13
CA ALA A 276 -8.65 -43.89 -23.33
C ALA A 276 -7.16 -43.85 -22.94
N ALA A 277 -6.55 -42.66 -22.91
CA ALA A 277 -5.18 -42.49 -22.43
C ALA A 277 -5.10 -42.35 -20.90
N MET A 278 -6.22 -42.00 -20.26
CA MET A 278 -6.34 -41.83 -18.82
C MET A 278 -6.73 -43.14 -18.14
N ASP A 279 -7.60 -43.93 -18.76
CA ASP A 279 -7.99 -45.30 -18.36
C ASP A 279 -6.79 -46.26 -18.56
N GLU A 280 -5.97 -46.41 -17.50
CA GLU A 280 -4.69 -47.13 -17.55
C GLU A 280 -4.91 -48.64 -17.47
N ASP A 281 -5.90 -49.07 -16.68
CA ASP A 281 -6.21 -50.48 -16.46
C ASP A 281 -7.23 -51.07 -17.46
N LYS A 282 -7.83 -50.21 -18.30
CA LYS A 282 -8.75 -50.54 -19.40
C LYS A 282 -10.06 -51.14 -18.92
N ASP A 283 -10.58 -50.65 -17.80
CA ASP A 283 -11.85 -51.07 -17.24
C ASP A 283 -13.06 -50.22 -17.73
N GLU A 284 -12.82 -49.34 -18.71
CA GLU A 284 -13.78 -48.39 -19.30
C GLU A 284 -14.25 -47.30 -18.33
N GLN A 285 -13.60 -47.17 -17.17
CA GLN A 285 -13.79 -46.11 -16.19
C GLN A 285 -12.48 -45.37 -15.96
N VAL A 286 -12.57 -44.18 -15.39
CA VAL A 286 -11.41 -43.41 -14.95
C VAL A 286 -11.58 -43.09 -13.48
N SER A 287 -10.67 -43.61 -12.67
CA SER A 287 -10.60 -43.31 -11.25
C SER A 287 -9.84 -42.00 -10.97
N LEU A 288 -10.04 -41.43 -9.77
CA LEU A 288 -9.29 -40.22 -9.36
C LEU A 288 -7.76 -40.41 -9.41
N PRO A 289 -7.17 -41.54 -8.97
CA PRO A 289 -5.73 -41.79 -9.11
C PRO A 289 -5.23 -41.75 -10.56
N GLU A 290 -5.98 -42.36 -11.49
CA GLU A 290 -5.64 -42.36 -12.92
C GLU A 290 -5.69 -40.96 -13.51
N MET A 291 -6.78 -40.23 -13.26
CA MET A 291 -6.90 -38.84 -13.68
C MET A 291 -5.79 -37.96 -13.09
N THR A 292 -5.43 -38.20 -11.83
CA THR A 292 -4.35 -37.46 -11.15
C THR A 292 -3.01 -37.73 -11.80
N SER A 293 -2.65 -39.00 -12.00
CA SER A 293 -1.40 -39.41 -12.65
C SER A 293 -1.29 -38.82 -14.05
N PHE A 294 -2.35 -38.97 -14.86
CA PHE A 294 -2.40 -38.47 -16.22
C PHE A 294 -2.26 -36.94 -16.28
N ILE A 295 -3.04 -36.20 -15.51
CA ILE A 295 -3.01 -34.73 -15.56
C ILE A 295 -1.66 -34.19 -15.10
N LEU A 296 -1.08 -34.77 -14.04
CA LEU A 296 0.25 -34.34 -13.58
C LEU A 296 1.33 -34.61 -14.62
N ASP A 297 1.30 -35.75 -15.32
CA ASP A 297 2.21 -36.05 -16.44
C ASP A 297 2.03 -35.04 -17.59
N GLN A 298 0.79 -34.68 -17.95
CA GLN A 298 0.55 -33.66 -18.99
C GLN A 298 1.05 -32.28 -18.58
N VAL A 299 0.93 -31.91 -17.30
CA VAL A 299 1.47 -30.65 -16.77
C VAL A 299 3.00 -30.66 -16.76
N GLU A 300 3.63 -31.76 -16.35
CA GLU A 300 5.09 -31.92 -16.34
C GLU A 300 5.69 -31.82 -17.74
N ARG A 301 4.98 -32.37 -18.75
CA ARG A 301 5.36 -32.26 -20.17
C ARG A 301 5.09 -30.88 -20.78
N GLY A 302 4.46 -29.96 -20.05
CA GLY A 302 4.05 -28.65 -20.55
C GLY A 302 2.86 -28.69 -21.53
N HIS A 303 2.19 -29.84 -21.63
CA HIS A 303 1.03 -30.00 -22.51
C HIS A 303 -0.23 -29.34 -21.94
N ALA A 304 -0.30 -29.14 -20.63
CA ALA A 304 -1.44 -28.56 -19.94
C ALA A 304 -1.02 -27.67 -18.76
N HIS A 305 -1.95 -26.85 -18.29
CA HIS A 305 -1.78 -25.99 -17.13
C HIS A 305 -2.96 -26.14 -16.17
N LEU A 306 -2.64 -26.33 -14.89
CA LEU A 306 -3.60 -26.30 -13.79
C LEU A 306 -3.73 -24.89 -13.22
N LEU A 307 -4.85 -24.64 -12.55
CA LEU A 307 -5.13 -23.39 -11.87
C LEU A 307 -4.01 -23.05 -10.88
N PRO A 308 -3.28 -21.94 -11.09
CA PRO A 308 -2.26 -21.52 -10.15
C PRO A 308 -2.82 -21.16 -8.76
N GLY A 309 -1.97 -21.23 -7.74
CA GLY A 309 -2.30 -20.84 -6.36
C GLY A 309 -3.02 -21.91 -5.53
N HIS A 310 -3.14 -23.12 -6.06
CA HIS A 310 -3.78 -24.25 -5.39
C HIS A 310 -2.89 -25.49 -5.52
N ALA A 311 -2.94 -26.38 -4.53
CA ALA A 311 -2.26 -27.66 -4.62
C ALA A 311 -2.79 -28.45 -5.84
N PRO A 312 -1.92 -28.96 -6.73
CA PRO A 312 -2.34 -29.65 -7.95
C PRO A 312 -3.35 -30.77 -7.69
N GLU A 313 -3.12 -31.57 -6.64
CA GLU A 313 -3.98 -32.69 -6.25
C GLU A 313 -5.38 -32.21 -5.87
N LYS A 314 -5.49 -31.07 -5.18
CA LYS A 314 -6.78 -30.47 -4.83
C LYS A 314 -7.52 -30.00 -6.07
N VAL A 315 -6.83 -29.33 -6.99
CA VAL A 315 -7.43 -28.86 -8.25
C VAL A 315 -7.95 -30.03 -9.08
N ILE A 316 -7.17 -31.11 -9.17
CA ILE A 316 -7.57 -32.31 -9.90
C ILE A 316 -8.73 -33.03 -9.20
N THR A 317 -8.70 -33.13 -7.88
CA THR A 317 -9.82 -33.71 -7.10
C THR A 317 -11.11 -32.92 -7.31
N ASP A 318 -11.04 -31.59 -7.26
CA ASP A 318 -12.21 -30.74 -7.50
C ASP A 318 -12.69 -30.88 -8.96
N LEU A 319 -11.77 -30.96 -9.93
CA LEU A 319 -12.09 -31.20 -11.34
C LEU A 319 -12.78 -32.56 -11.56
N PHE A 320 -12.29 -33.63 -10.93
CA PHE A 320 -12.88 -34.96 -10.97
C PHE A 320 -14.32 -34.93 -10.46
N LYS A 321 -14.52 -34.38 -9.25
CA LYS A 321 -15.84 -34.26 -8.62
C LYS A 321 -16.84 -33.43 -9.41
N THR A 322 -16.38 -32.44 -10.18
CA THR A 322 -17.28 -31.66 -11.04
C THR A 322 -17.75 -32.42 -12.27
N GLN A 323 -17.08 -33.51 -12.64
CA GLN A 323 -17.41 -34.35 -13.79
C GLN A 323 -18.14 -35.63 -13.38
N ASP A 324 -17.88 -36.14 -12.18
CA ASP A 324 -18.55 -37.29 -11.58
C ASP A 324 -19.99 -36.90 -11.20
N ILE A 325 -20.94 -37.20 -12.10
CA ILE A 325 -22.31 -36.67 -12.00
C ILE A 325 -23.12 -37.55 -11.06
N ASP A 326 -22.92 -38.87 -11.10
CA ASP A 326 -23.65 -39.82 -10.26
C ASP A 326 -22.97 -40.11 -8.91
N HIS A 327 -21.77 -39.56 -8.70
CA HIS A 327 -21.00 -39.59 -7.45
C HIS A 327 -20.58 -41.01 -7.05
N ASP A 328 -20.23 -41.84 -8.02
CA ASP A 328 -19.83 -43.23 -7.82
C ASP A 328 -18.29 -43.42 -7.70
N GLU A 329 -17.53 -42.32 -7.76
CA GLU A 329 -16.06 -42.28 -7.74
C GLU A 329 -15.38 -42.85 -9.00
N ALA A 330 -16.12 -42.99 -10.11
CA ALA A 330 -15.61 -43.50 -11.39
C ALA A 330 -16.17 -42.70 -12.58
N LEU A 331 -15.31 -42.04 -13.34
CA LEU A 331 -15.76 -41.29 -14.51
C LEU A 331 -15.97 -42.22 -15.71
N THR A 332 -17.15 -42.17 -16.30
CA THR A 332 -17.42 -42.79 -17.61
C THR A 332 -17.16 -41.81 -18.76
N ILE A 333 -17.05 -42.33 -20.00
CA ILE A 333 -16.91 -41.50 -21.21
C ILE A 333 -18.11 -40.55 -21.44
N GLU A 334 -19.28 -40.91 -20.91
CA GLU A 334 -20.50 -40.12 -21.00
C GLU A 334 -20.48 -38.92 -20.04
N GLU A 335 -19.81 -39.06 -18.91
CA GLU A 335 -19.62 -38.00 -17.91
C GLU A 335 -18.44 -37.10 -18.27
N PHE A 336 -17.36 -37.68 -18.78
CA PHE A 336 -16.14 -36.94 -19.11
C PHE A 336 -16.42 -35.76 -20.05
N ARG A 337 -15.95 -34.57 -19.64
CA ARG A 337 -16.07 -33.31 -20.39
C ARG A 337 -14.69 -32.76 -20.68
N LEU A 338 -14.30 -32.85 -21.95
CA LEU A 338 -13.11 -32.18 -22.45
C LEU A 338 -13.41 -30.68 -22.65
N LYS A 339 -12.95 -29.83 -21.72
CA LYS A 339 -13.00 -28.38 -21.90
C LYS A 339 -11.80 -27.91 -22.71
N MET A 340 -12.04 -27.31 -23.86
CA MET A 340 -11.02 -26.61 -24.63
C MET A 340 -11.21 -25.10 -24.49
N PRO A 341 -10.13 -24.32 -24.31
CA PRO A 341 -10.23 -22.89 -24.44
C PRO A 341 -10.58 -22.56 -25.90
N ASP A 342 -11.74 -21.95 -26.14
CA ASP A 342 -12.15 -21.55 -27.49
C ASP A 342 -11.06 -20.66 -28.12
N ALA A 343 -10.71 -21.00 -29.36
CA ALA A 343 -9.80 -20.20 -30.15
C ALA A 343 -10.46 -18.84 -30.45
N LEU A 344 -10.03 -17.82 -29.71
CA LEU A 344 -10.37 -16.39 -29.84
C LEU A 344 -11.69 -16.00 -29.14
N GLY A 345 -11.60 -15.00 -28.28
CA GLY A 345 -12.72 -14.49 -27.50
C GLY A 345 -13.89 -14.05 -28.35
N GLU A 346 -14.98 -14.78 -28.27
CA GLU A 346 -16.33 -14.26 -28.46
C GLU A 346 -17.20 -14.69 -27.28
N LYS A 347 -18.08 -13.77 -26.91
CA LYS A 347 -19.02 -13.86 -25.80
C LYS A 347 -19.77 -15.19 -25.86
N VAL A 348 -19.85 -15.90 -24.75
CA VAL A 348 -20.96 -16.83 -24.53
C VAL A 348 -22.20 -15.96 -24.33
N GLY A 349 -22.92 -15.75 -25.43
CA GLY A 349 -24.34 -15.48 -25.39
C GLY A 349 -25.08 -16.73 -24.91
N ASP A 350 -26.20 -16.45 -24.24
CA ASP A 350 -27.32 -17.27 -23.81
C ASP A 350 -27.41 -18.77 -24.17
N GLU A 351 -28.15 -19.46 -23.28
CA GLU A 351 -28.77 -20.80 -23.32
C GLU A 351 -28.01 -21.88 -22.51
N LEU A 352 -28.60 -22.56 -21.51
CA LEU A 352 -29.95 -22.59 -20.93
C LEU A 352 -29.86 -23.14 -19.49
#